data_AF-A4BVW6-F1
#
_entry.id   AF-A4BVW6-F1
#
_cell.length_a   1.000
_cell.length_b   1.000
_cell.length_c   1.000
_cell.angle_alpha   90.00
_cell.angle_beta   90.00
_cell.angle_gamma   90.00
#
_symmetry.space_group_name_H-M   'P 1'
#
loop_
_entity.id
_entity.type
_entity.pdbx_description
1 polymer ?
#
loop_
_entity_poly.entity_id
_entity_poly.type
_entity_poly.pdbx_seq_one_letter_code
_entity_poly.pdbx_strand_id
1 'polypeptide(L)'
;MVTKNITSNLIKSKQSALAYVEASHKAKTGEAANEYFLLSVASGACYNSKGAVDYKRRQITEALIDYEDKEARGLEPSSHKLDGLDVELDILMEMHEIDLNVHESINGTKWEPRDKKRRSAQLSDEKKAYFKKKYG
;
A
#
# COMPACT_ATOMS: atom_id res chain seq x y z
N MET A 1 20.14 -8.05 15.15
CA MET A 1 19.31 -9.28 15.29
C MET A 1 17.82 -8.96 15.48
N VAL A 2 17.45 -7.87 16.18
CA VAL A 2 16.04 -7.50 16.46
C VAL A 2 15.23 -7.15 15.19
N THR A 3 15.78 -6.33 14.30
CA THR A 3 15.10 -5.90 13.06
C THR A 3 14.69 -7.07 12.15
N LYS A 4 15.61 -8.03 11.91
CA LYS A 4 15.32 -9.24 11.12
C LYS A 4 14.12 -10.04 11.64
N ASN A 5 13.95 -10.12 12.96
CA ASN A 5 12.83 -10.84 13.57
C ASN A 5 11.50 -10.09 13.41
N ILE A 6 11.52 -8.75 13.48
CA ILE A 6 10.33 -7.91 13.28
C ILE A 6 9.85 -8.00 11.82
N THR A 7 10.75 -7.84 10.85
CA THR A 7 10.43 -7.98 9.43
C THR A 7 9.85 -9.35 9.12
N SER A 8 10.45 -10.42 9.66
CA SER A 8 9.95 -11.80 9.49
C SER A 8 8.55 -12.00 10.06
N ASN A 9 8.25 -11.45 11.24
CA ASN A 9 6.94 -11.56 11.87
C ASN A 9 5.87 -10.77 11.09
N LEU A 10 6.24 -9.61 10.56
CA LEU A 10 5.31 -8.77 9.80
C LEU A 10 4.97 -9.39 8.44
N ILE A 11 5.95 -9.99 7.75
CA ILE A 11 5.69 -10.78 6.54
C ILE A 11 4.68 -11.91 6.85
N LYS A 12 4.93 -12.69 7.91
CA LYS A 12 4.02 -13.78 8.32
C LYS A 12 2.61 -13.26 8.60
N SER A 13 2.48 -12.12 9.28
CA SER A 13 1.18 -11.51 9.57
C SER A 13 0.43 -11.12 8.29
N LYS A 14 1.10 -10.49 7.32
CA LYS A 14 0.46 -10.12 6.04
C LYS A 14 0.10 -11.35 5.20
N GLN A 15 0.93 -12.39 5.21
CA GLN A 15 0.60 -13.67 4.58
C GLN A 15 -0.61 -14.34 5.25
N SER A 16 -0.72 -14.30 6.57
CA SER A 16 -1.89 -14.81 7.29
C SER A 16 -3.16 -14.02 6.96
N ALA A 17 -3.07 -12.69 6.79
CA ALA A 17 -4.20 -11.89 6.33
C ALA A 17 -4.67 -12.29 4.92
N LEU A 18 -3.73 -12.55 4.00
CA LEU A 18 -4.06 -13.03 2.66
C LEU A 18 -4.71 -14.43 2.69
N ALA A 19 -4.20 -15.33 3.53
CA ALA A 19 -4.79 -16.65 3.73
C ALA A 19 -6.22 -16.57 4.31
N TYR A 20 -6.48 -15.61 5.21
CA TYR A 20 -7.84 -15.35 5.71
C TYR A 20 -8.78 -14.89 4.59
N VAL A 21 -8.30 -14.04 3.68
CA VAL A 21 -9.08 -13.58 2.51
C VAL A 21 -9.43 -14.76 1.60
N GLU A 22 -8.47 -15.64 1.32
CA GLU A 22 -8.69 -16.86 0.53
C GLU A 22 -9.71 -17.80 1.20
N ALA A 23 -9.53 -18.08 2.50
CA ALA A 23 -10.46 -18.93 3.26
C ALA A 23 -11.88 -18.33 3.28
N SER A 24 -11.98 -17.01 3.42
CA SER A 24 -13.26 -16.29 3.40
C SER A 24 -13.93 -16.34 2.02
N HIS A 25 -13.16 -16.26 0.94
CA HIS A 25 -13.67 -16.43 -0.41
C HIS A 25 -14.28 -17.83 -0.58
N LYS A 26 -13.55 -18.87 -0.16
CA LYS A 26 -14.00 -20.26 -0.22
C LYS A 26 -15.26 -20.49 0.60
N ALA A 27 -15.33 -19.96 1.82
CA ALA A 27 -16.51 -20.08 2.66
C ALA A 27 -17.77 -19.44 2.04
N LYS A 28 -17.61 -18.36 1.27
CA LYS A 28 -18.73 -17.61 0.67
C LYS A 28 -19.16 -18.12 -0.70
N THR A 29 -18.23 -18.66 -1.48
CA THR A 29 -18.47 -19.05 -2.88
C THR A 29 -18.48 -20.56 -3.10
N GLY A 30 -17.94 -21.34 -2.16
CA GLY A 30 -17.66 -22.76 -2.35
C GLY A 30 -16.36 -23.04 -3.11
N GLU A 31 -15.71 -22.01 -3.68
CA GLU A 31 -14.56 -22.12 -4.56
C GLU A 31 -13.32 -21.41 -4.01
N ALA A 32 -12.14 -21.93 -4.31
CA ALA A 32 -10.89 -21.25 -3.97
C ALA A 32 -10.82 -19.86 -4.65
N ALA A 33 -10.20 -18.90 -3.96
CA ALA A 33 -9.93 -17.61 -4.59
C ALA A 33 -9.00 -17.80 -5.79
N ASN A 34 -9.38 -17.25 -6.95
CA ASN A 34 -8.47 -17.24 -8.08
C ASN A 34 -7.31 -16.25 -7.84
N GLU A 35 -6.20 -16.47 -8.56
CA GLU A 35 -4.99 -15.66 -8.45
C GLU A 35 -5.26 -14.16 -8.69
N TYR A 36 -6.10 -13.81 -9.67
CA TYR A 36 -6.43 -12.41 -9.98
C TYR A 36 -7.07 -11.67 -8.80
N PHE A 37 -7.95 -12.34 -8.05
CA PHE A 37 -8.56 -11.76 -6.87
C PHE A 37 -7.52 -11.50 -5.78
N LEU A 38 -6.67 -12.49 -5.49
CA LEU A 38 -5.60 -12.37 -4.49
C LEU A 38 -4.59 -11.28 -4.89
N LEU A 39 -4.20 -11.22 -6.16
CA LEU A 39 -3.36 -10.15 -6.72
C LEU A 39 -4.01 -8.78 -6.58
N SER A 40 -5.33 -8.67 -6.76
CA SER A 40 -6.04 -7.39 -6.57
C SER A 40 -6.00 -6.93 -5.12
N VAL A 41 -6.11 -7.85 -4.16
CA VAL A 41 -6.03 -7.54 -2.73
C VAL A 41 -4.61 -7.12 -2.36
N ALA A 42 -3.60 -7.89 -2.77
CA ALA A 42 -2.19 -7.56 -2.53
C ALA A 42 -1.77 -6.25 -3.22
N SER A 43 -2.24 -6.01 -4.45
CA SER A 43 -2.04 -4.75 -5.17
C SER A 43 -2.63 -3.58 -4.38
N GLY A 44 -3.81 -3.74 -3.78
CA GLY A 44 -4.43 -2.72 -2.93
C GLY A 44 -3.56 -2.34 -1.73
N ALA A 45 -2.95 -3.34 -1.07
CA ALA A 45 -1.99 -3.09 0.01
C ALA A 45 -0.76 -2.31 -0.49
N CYS A 46 -0.18 -2.70 -1.64
CA CYS A 46 0.95 -2.00 -2.25
C CYS A 46 0.64 -0.55 -2.61
N TYR A 47 -0.54 -0.26 -3.17
CA TYR A 47 -0.98 1.10 -3.45
C TYR A 47 -1.05 1.95 -2.18
N ASN A 48 -1.61 1.40 -1.11
CA ASN A 48 -1.78 2.11 0.15
C ASN A 48 -0.42 2.41 0.81
N SER A 49 0.47 1.42 0.92
CA SER A 49 1.79 1.64 1.52
C SER A 49 2.66 2.56 0.68
N LYS A 50 2.63 2.45 -0.66
CA LYS A 50 3.30 3.42 -1.54
C LYS A 50 2.76 4.83 -1.31
N GLY A 51 1.43 4.99 -1.24
CA GLY A 51 0.80 6.28 -1.00
C GLY A 51 1.22 6.92 0.33
N ALA A 52 1.38 6.10 1.38
CA ALA A 52 1.89 6.56 2.67
C ALA A 52 3.35 7.03 2.58
N VAL A 53 4.22 6.28 1.89
CA VAL A 53 5.61 6.68 1.62
C VAL A 53 5.68 7.99 0.84
N ASP A 54 4.92 8.10 -0.25
CA ASP A 54 4.88 9.32 -1.07
C ASP A 54 4.40 10.54 -0.26
N TYR A 55 3.36 10.36 0.55
CA TYR A 55 2.85 11.40 1.44
C TYR A 55 3.90 11.84 2.46
N LYS A 56 4.59 10.89 3.10
CA LYS A 56 5.62 11.17 4.10
C LYS A 56 6.82 11.91 3.51
N ARG A 57 7.29 11.49 2.33
CA ARG A 57 8.35 12.19 1.57
C ARG A 57 7.97 13.65 1.31
N ARG A 58 6.72 13.91 0.91
CA ARG A 58 6.24 15.28 0.72
C ARG A 58 6.28 16.08 2.02
N GLN A 59 5.87 15.50 3.16
CA GLN A 59 5.96 16.18 4.45
C GLN A 59 7.39 16.53 4.83
N ILE A 60 8.36 15.66 4.52
CA ILE A 60 9.79 15.95 4.72
C ILE A 60 10.22 17.11 3.84
N THR A 61 9.86 17.10 2.55
CA THR A 61 10.18 18.22 1.64
C THR A 61 9.60 19.54 2.15
N GLU A 62 8.34 19.55 2.58
CA GLU A 62 7.70 20.75 3.16
C GLU A 62 8.39 21.22 4.44
N ALA A 63 8.81 20.29 5.30
CA ALA A 63 9.53 20.61 6.54
C ALA A 63 10.96 21.13 6.27
N LEU A 64 11.64 20.62 5.24
CA LEU A 64 12.95 21.12 4.80
C LEU A 64 12.82 22.56 4.30
N ILE A 65 11.81 22.85 3.47
CA ILE A 65 11.55 24.21 2.99
C ILE A 65 11.31 25.16 4.16
N ASP A 66 10.48 24.79 5.14
CA ASP A 66 10.24 25.63 6.33
C ASP A 66 11.50 25.82 7.19
N TYR A 67 12.36 24.80 7.25
CA TYR A 67 13.65 24.88 7.95
C TYR A 67 14.57 25.91 7.26
N GLU A 68 14.78 25.76 5.95
CA GLU A 68 15.61 26.65 5.13
C GLU A 68 15.09 28.09 5.14
N ASP A 69 13.76 28.29 5.08
CA ASP A 69 13.13 29.61 5.13
C ASP A 69 13.37 30.33 6.46
N LYS A 70 13.40 29.60 7.58
CA LYS A 70 13.70 30.16 8.90
C LYS A 70 15.17 30.55 9.02
N GLU A 71 16.06 29.68 8.56
CA GLU A 71 17.50 29.95 8.53
C GLU A 71 17.80 31.20 7.69
N ALA A 72 17.21 31.32 6.49
CA ALA A 72 17.37 32.47 5.61
C ALA A 72 16.86 33.79 6.23
N ARG A 73 15.91 33.73 7.17
CA ARG A 73 15.39 34.89 7.91
C ARG A 73 16.18 35.19 9.20
N GLY A 74 17.26 34.44 9.48
CA GLY A 74 18.04 34.56 10.70
C GLY A 74 17.31 34.08 11.96
N LEU A 75 16.29 33.23 11.79
CA LEU A 75 15.64 32.52 12.88
C LEU A 75 16.36 31.19 13.12
N GLU A 76 16.31 30.67 14.35
CA GLU A 76 16.83 29.34 14.69
C GLU A 76 15.82 28.25 14.33
N PRO A 77 16.01 27.47 13.25
CA PRO A 77 15.12 26.38 12.90
C PRO A 77 15.35 25.16 13.80
N SER A 78 14.31 24.35 14.02
CA SER A 78 14.40 23.09 14.78
C SER A 78 14.38 21.89 13.83
N SER A 79 15.35 20.97 13.96
CA SER A 79 15.40 19.72 13.21
C SER A 79 14.48 18.63 13.76
N HIS A 80 13.95 18.78 14.98
CA HIS A 80 13.25 17.70 15.67
C HIS A 80 12.07 17.12 14.88
N LYS A 81 11.37 17.98 14.13
CA LYS A 81 10.30 17.55 13.23
C LYS A 81 10.83 16.71 12.06
N LEU A 82 11.98 17.07 11.48
CA LEU A 82 12.62 16.32 10.40
C LEU A 82 13.08 14.95 10.90
N ASP A 83 13.72 14.90 12.07
CA ASP A 83 14.19 13.65 12.67
C ASP A 83 13.04 12.65 12.89
N GLY A 84 11.90 13.12 13.39
CA GLY A 84 10.71 12.29 13.55
C GLY A 84 10.12 11.79 12.23
N LEU A 85 10.06 12.67 11.22
CA LEU A 85 9.54 12.30 9.90
C LEU A 85 10.44 11.28 9.18
N ASP A 86 11.75 11.35 9.38
CA ASP A 86 12.73 10.43 8.78
C ASP A 86 12.55 9.00 9.33
N VAL A 87 12.45 8.85 10.65
CA VAL A 87 12.17 7.55 11.29
C VAL A 87 10.83 6.97 10.82
N GLU A 88 9.79 7.79 10.71
CA GLU A 88 8.50 7.36 10.18
C GLU A 88 8.60 6.92 8.71
N LEU A 89 9.39 7.62 7.88
CA LEU A 89 9.60 7.25 6.48
C LEU A 89 10.29 5.89 6.36
N ASP A 90 11.32 5.63 7.16
CA ASP A 90 12.01 4.33 7.18
C ASP A 90 11.06 3.18 7.48
N ILE A 91 10.22 3.33 8.52
CA ILE A 91 9.22 2.31 8.87
C ILE A 91 8.22 2.09 7.72
N LEU A 92 7.77 3.17 7.06
CA LEU A 92 6.84 3.07 5.93
C LEU A 92 7.49 2.41 4.71
N MET A 93 8.78 2.66 4.47
CA MET A 93 9.53 2.01 3.40
C MET A 93 9.70 0.52 3.67
N GLU A 94 10.02 0.12 4.90
CA GLU A 94 10.05 -1.31 5.29
C GLU A 94 8.68 -1.98 5.12
N MET A 95 7.61 -1.31 5.55
CA MET A 95 6.23 -1.79 5.37
C MET A 95 5.87 -2.00 3.90
N HIS A 96 6.28 -1.07 3.04
CA HIS A 96 6.04 -1.15 1.60
C HIS A 96 6.82 -2.30 0.96
N GLU A 97 8.10 -2.48 1.29
CA GLU A 97 8.89 -3.60 0.80
C GLU A 97 8.26 -4.95 1.19
N ILE A 98 7.67 -5.05 2.39
CA ILE A 98 6.94 -6.24 2.80
C ILE A 98 5.69 -6.46 1.96
N ASP A 99 4.94 -5.41 1.61
CA ASP A 99 3.79 -5.55 0.69
C ASP A 99 4.23 -6.01 -0.70
N LEU A 100 5.35 -5.50 -1.21
CA LEU A 100 5.93 -5.92 -2.48
C LEU A 100 6.28 -7.42 -2.45
N ASN A 101 6.92 -7.89 -1.38
CA ASN A 101 7.27 -9.30 -1.20
C ASN A 101 6.02 -10.20 -1.12
N VAL A 102 4.96 -9.77 -0.41
CA VAL A 102 3.70 -10.53 -0.35
C VAL A 102 3.04 -10.58 -1.73
N HIS A 103 3.02 -9.48 -2.48
CA HIS A 103 2.50 -9.48 -3.85
C HIS A 103 3.30 -10.42 -4.75
N GLU A 104 4.64 -10.31 -4.74
CA GLU A 104 5.54 -11.15 -5.52
C GLU A 104 5.37 -12.63 -5.20
N SER A 105 5.06 -12.99 -3.96
CA SER A 105 4.82 -14.39 -3.57
C SER A 105 3.61 -15.04 -4.24
N ILE A 106 2.69 -14.26 -4.83
CA ILE A 106 1.47 -14.78 -5.47
C ILE A 106 1.75 -15.24 -6.91
N ASN A 107 2.46 -14.44 -7.70
CA ASN A 107 2.65 -14.69 -9.13
C ASN A 107 4.10 -14.53 -9.62
N GLY A 108 5.05 -14.34 -8.71
CA GLY A 108 6.47 -14.16 -9.02
C GLY A 108 6.83 -12.79 -9.61
N THR A 109 5.91 -11.81 -9.60
CA THR A 109 6.16 -10.46 -10.13
C THR A 109 6.10 -9.40 -9.05
N LYS A 110 7.11 -8.53 -9.00
CA LYS A 110 7.06 -7.33 -8.18
C LYS A 110 5.95 -6.42 -8.67
N TRP A 111 5.20 -5.87 -7.72
CA TRP A 111 4.15 -4.93 -8.02
C TRP A 111 4.75 -3.62 -8.55
N GLU A 112 4.13 -3.08 -9.59
CA GLU A 112 4.41 -1.73 -10.07
C GLU A 112 3.11 -0.91 -10.10
N PRO A 113 3.18 0.40 -9.76
CA PRO A 113 2.03 1.28 -9.87
C PRO A 113 1.59 1.34 -11.33
N ARG A 114 0.30 1.04 -11.58
CA ARG A 114 -0.23 1.10 -12.95
C ARG A 114 -0.31 2.56 -13.40
N ASP A 115 0.09 2.81 -14.63
CA ASP A 115 -0.26 4.05 -15.31
C ASP A 115 -1.78 4.24 -15.28
N LYS A 116 -2.23 5.45 -14.93
CA LYS A 116 -3.64 5.86 -14.96
C LYS A 116 -4.18 5.95 -16.40
N LYS A 117 -4.08 4.88 -17.20
CA LYS A 117 -4.82 4.77 -18.45
C LYS A 117 -6.26 4.43 -18.10
N ARG A 118 -7.10 5.46 -18.00
CA ARG A 118 -8.57 5.31 -17.93
C ARG A 118 -9.02 4.60 -19.20
N ARG A 119 -9.26 3.29 -19.12
CA ARG A 119 -10.10 2.61 -20.12
C ARG A 119 -11.53 2.69 -19.63
N SER A 120 -12.41 3.27 -20.44
CA SER A 120 -13.85 3.13 -20.23
C SER A 120 -14.25 1.69 -20.60
N ALA A 121 -14.22 0.79 -19.63
CA ALA A 121 -14.86 -0.51 -19.80
C ALA A 121 -16.38 -0.29 -19.69
N GLN A 122 -17.07 -0.19 -20.82
CA GLN A 122 -18.53 -0.18 -20.82
C GLN A 122 -19.03 -1.58 -20.47
N LEU A 123 -19.82 -1.70 -19.41
CA LEU A 123 -20.55 -2.92 -19.09
C LEU A 123 -21.65 -3.17 -20.13
N SER A 124 -21.98 -4.44 -20.38
CA SER A 124 -23.19 -4.78 -21.14
C SER A 124 -24.45 -4.37 -20.37
N ASP A 125 -25.55 -4.16 -21.08
CA ASP A 125 -26.81 -3.69 -20.47
C ASP A 125 -27.40 -4.70 -19.49
N GLU A 126 -27.25 -6.01 -19.74
CA GLU A 126 -27.62 -7.06 -18.78
C GLU A 126 -26.84 -6.95 -17.47
N LYS A 127 -25.52 -6.70 -17.54
CA LYS A 127 -24.70 -6.51 -16.33
C LYS A 127 -25.09 -5.22 -15.60
N LYS A 128 -25.38 -4.14 -16.33
CA LYS A 128 -25.90 -2.90 -15.73
C LYS A 128 -27.22 -3.15 -14.99
N ALA A 129 -28.16 -3.87 -15.60
CA ALA A 129 -29.45 -4.19 -15.00
C ALA A 129 -29.31 -5.06 -13.75
N TYR A 130 -28.45 -6.08 -13.79
CA TYR A 130 -28.13 -6.92 -12.63
C TYR A 130 -27.57 -6.09 -11.45
N PHE A 131 -26.56 -5.25 -11.71
CA PHE A 131 -25.93 -4.47 -10.63
C PHE A 131 -26.85 -3.38 -10.10
N LYS A 132 -27.68 -2.77 -10.95
CA LYS A 132 -28.72 -1.83 -10.51
C LYS A 132 -29.74 -2.48 -9.59
N LYS A 133 -30.18 -3.73 -9.88
CA LYS A 133 -31.10 -4.47 -9.01
C LYS A 133 -30.46 -4.87 -7.66
N LYS A 134 -29.15 -5.14 -7.66
CA LYS A 134 -28.45 -5.67 -6.48
C LYS A 134 -27.91 -4.59 -5.54
N TYR A 135 -27.52 -3.43 -6.07
CA TYR A 135 -26.81 -2.38 -5.32
C TYR A 135 -27.37 -0.97 -5.52
N GLY A 136 -28.34 -0.77 -6.42
CA GLY A 136 -29.02 0.52 -6.65
C GLY A 136 -30.38 0.55 -5.97
#